data_AF-A0A7V5Y6K5-F1
#
_entry.id   AF-A0A7V5Y6K5-F1
#
_cell.length_a   1.000
_cell.length_b   1.000
_cell.length_c   1.000
_cell.angle_alpha   90.00
_cell.angle_beta   90.00
_cell.angle_gamma   90.00
#
_symmetry.space_group_name_H-M   'P 1'
#
loop_
_entity.id
_entity.type
_entity.pdbx_description
1 polymer ?
#
loop_
_entity_poly.entity_id
_entity_poly.type
_entity_poly.pdbx_seq_one_letter_code
_entity_poly.pdbx_strand_id
1 'polypeptide(L)'
;MNALSRLVVVGTEWASYATIGGLGRRAVAREAGEEASKRLAPRAAGQAGKELKPVVIGENMRRVETYARRPEIGAGIITDWIPSREWTLEKNIAWIRQMMREGRRVIDIGPDFNRRLDRFLRLRRGEQVEEIASSAYNLERRLLKGYPLYERRYFRFGKWFGGVPELDF
;
A
#
# COMPACT_ATOMS: atom_id res chain seq x y z
N MET A 1 -14.98 -25.68 -21.14
CA MET A 1 -15.56 -24.96 -19.99
C MET A 1 -14.98 -23.55 -19.97
N ASN A 2 -15.80 -22.53 -20.26
CA ASN A 2 -15.35 -21.20 -20.71
C ASN A 2 -14.95 -20.26 -19.58
N ALA A 3 -13.85 -19.51 -19.82
CA ALA A 3 -13.24 -18.53 -18.91
C ALA A 3 -13.97 -17.17 -18.81
N LEU A 4 -15.22 -17.09 -19.25
CA LEU A 4 -15.96 -15.83 -19.40
C LEU A 4 -16.82 -15.44 -18.18
N SER A 5 -16.86 -16.25 -17.12
CA SER A 5 -17.76 -16.02 -15.98
C SER A 5 -17.14 -15.26 -14.79
N ARG A 6 -15.91 -14.74 -14.88
CA ARG A 6 -15.21 -14.12 -13.72
C ARG A 6 -15.06 -12.59 -13.74
N LEU A 7 -15.56 -11.88 -14.76
CA LEU A 7 -15.23 -10.45 -14.95
C LEU A 7 -16.34 -9.43 -14.67
N VAL A 8 -17.50 -9.85 -14.14
CA VAL A 8 -18.66 -8.93 -14.01
C VAL A 8 -18.95 -8.50 -12.55
N VAL A 9 -18.25 -9.00 -11.53
CA VAL A 9 -18.61 -8.76 -10.10
C VAL A 9 -17.57 -7.94 -9.33
N VAL A 10 -16.87 -6.99 -9.95
CA VAL A 10 -15.96 -6.07 -9.22
C VAL A 10 -16.47 -4.63 -9.18
N GLY A 11 -17.61 -4.34 -9.84
CA GLY A 11 -18.07 -2.97 -10.09
C GLY A 11 -18.93 -2.32 -9.01
N THR A 12 -19.58 -3.06 -8.10
CA THR A 12 -20.73 -2.52 -7.36
C THR A 12 -20.63 -2.50 -5.83
N GLU A 13 -19.62 -3.11 -5.20
CA GLU A 13 -19.57 -3.21 -3.72
C GLU A 13 -18.62 -2.21 -3.01
N TRP A 14 -17.86 -1.40 -3.75
CA TRP A 14 -16.89 -0.48 -3.16
C TRP A 14 -17.45 0.89 -2.76
N ALA A 15 -18.74 1.15 -3.03
CA ALA A 15 -19.39 2.43 -2.72
C ALA A 15 -19.56 2.71 -1.20
N SER A 16 -19.47 1.68 -0.36
CA SER A 16 -19.86 1.75 1.06
C SER A 16 -18.77 2.23 2.03
N TYR A 17 -17.53 2.45 1.60
CA TYR A 17 -16.42 2.78 2.52
C TYR A 17 -16.00 4.27 2.55
N ALA A 18 -16.78 5.16 1.93
CA ALA A 18 -16.50 6.60 1.86
C ALA A 18 -16.89 7.43 3.12
N THR A 19 -17.34 6.79 4.20
CA THR A 19 -18.11 7.49 5.25
C THR A 19 -17.44 7.59 6.63
N ILE A 20 -16.14 7.94 6.75
CA ILE A 20 -15.56 8.31 8.07
C ILE A 20 -14.57 9.50 7.94
N GLY A 21 -14.78 10.57 8.71
CA GLY A 21 -14.00 11.84 8.74
C GLY A 21 -14.58 13.09 8.02
N GLY A 22 -15.41 13.92 8.69
CA GLY A 22 -15.70 15.35 8.40
C GLY A 22 -15.97 15.83 6.95
N LEU A 23 -17.23 16.24 6.69
CA LEU A 23 -17.76 16.63 5.37
C LEU A 23 -16.99 17.72 4.58
N GLY A 24 -16.32 18.67 5.23
CA GLY A 24 -15.69 19.80 4.54
C GLY A 24 -14.31 19.54 3.91
N ARG A 25 -13.49 18.66 4.49
CA ARG A 25 -12.14 18.34 3.97
C ARG A 25 -12.14 17.17 2.97
N ARG A 26 -13.22 16.38 2.94
CA ARG A 26 -13.37 15.23 2.04
C ARG A 26 -13.55 15.62 0.58
N ALA A 27 -14.26 16.72 0.29
CA ALA A 27 -14.51 17.13 -1.10
C ALA A 27 -13.19 17.51 -1.79
N VAL A 28 -12.37 18.34 -1.15
CA VAL A 28 -11.06 18.77 -1.66
C VAL A 28 -10.08 17.61 -1.78
N ALA A 29 -10.02 16.71 -0.78
CA ALA A 29 -9.14 15.53 -0.84
C ALA A 29 -9.61 14.50 -1.88
N ARG A 30 -10.92 14.39 -2.12
CA ARG A 30 -11.49 13.52 -3.15
C ARG A 30 -11.22 14.08 -4.54
N GLU A 31 -11.44 15.36 -4.75
CA GLU A 31 -11.22 16.04 -6.03
C GLU A 31 -9.73 16.04 -6.39
N ALA A 32 -8.84 16.37 -5.44
CA ALA A 32 -7.39 16.26 -5.63
C ALA A 32 -6.94 14.82 -5.89
N GLY A 33 -7.56 13.83 -5.23
CA GLY A 33 -7.27 12.40 -5.45
C GLY A 33 -7.75 11.89 -6.81
N GLU A 34 -8.91 12.36 -7.29
CA GLU A 34 -9.44 12.03 -8.62
C GLU A 34 -8.63 12.72 -9.73
N GLU A 35 -8.22 13.98 -9.53
CA GLU A 35 -7.36 14.74 -10.45
C GLU A 35 -5.96 14.11 -10.55
N ALA A 36 -5.35 13.76 -9.41
CA ALA A 36 -4.06 13.06 -9.38
C ALA A 36 -4.16 11.67 -10.04
N SER A 37 -5.26 10.95 -9.82
CA SER A 37 -5.53 9.69 -10.48
C SER A 37 -5.66 9.82 -12.00
N LYS A 38 -6.34 10.86 -12.50
CA LYS A 38 -6.54 11.06 -13.94
C LYS A 38 -5.20 11.32 -14.64
N ARG A 39 -4.27 12.00 -13.97
CA ARG A 39 -2.91 12.26 -14.50
C ARG A 39 -2.02 11.02 -14.55
N LEU A 40 -2.30 10.01 -13.71
CA LEU A 40 -1.59 8.73 -13.69
C LEU A 40 -2.17 7.69 -14.65
N ALA A 41 -3.34 7.95 -15.24
CA ALA A 41 -4.09 7.02 -16.09
C ALA A 41 -3.55 6.78 -17.54
N PRO A 42 -2.84 7.70 -18.23
CA PRO A 42 -2.60 7.53 -19.67
C PRO A 42 -1.65 6.39 -20.09
N ARG A 43 -1.14 5.56 -19.16
CA ARG A 43 -0.27 4.41 -19.49
C ARG A 43 -0.93 3.04 -19.35
N ALA A 44 -2.18 2.94 -18.91
CA ALA A 44 -2.78 1.67 -18.47
C ALA A 44 -3.66 0.93 -19.52
N ALA A 45 -3.89 1.50 -20.71
CA ALA A 45 -4.92 1.01 -21.63
C ALA A 45 -4.51 -0.14 -22.58
N GLY A 46 -3.45 -0.90 -22.30
CA GLY A 46 -2.81 -1.76 -23.32
C GLY A 46 -2.43 -3.20 -22.94
N GLN A 47 -2.99 -3.82 -21.90
CA GLN A 47 -2.56 -5.17 -21.50
C GLN A 47 -3.72 -6.08 -21.05
N ALA A 48 -4.66 -6.36 -21.95
CA ALA A 48 -5.52 -7.53 -21.82
C ALA A 48 -4.72 -8.78 -22.25
N GLY A 49 -4.06 -9.46 -21.30
CA GLY A 49 -3.39 -10.75 -21.55
C GLY A 49 -2.10 -11.01 -20.76
N LYS A 50 -1.52 -10.03 -20.08
CA LYS A 50 -0.38 -10.23 -19.16
C LYS A 50 -0.81 -9.94 -17.73
N GLU A 51 -0.49 -10.84 -16.80
CA GLU A 51 -0.63 -10.58 -15.36
C GLU A 51 0.08 -9.27 -15.06
N LEU A 52 -0.66 -8.30 -14.51
CA LEU A 52 -0.09 -6.99 -14.21
C LEU A 52 0.99 -7.16 -13.15
N LYS A 53 2.13 -6.48 -13.36
CA LYS A 53 3.23 -6.47 -12.39
C LYS A 53 2.69 -6.14 -10.98
N PRO A 54 2.94 -7.00 -9.97
CA PRO A 54 2.49 -6.75 -8.60
C PRO A 54 3.18 -5.52 -8.02
N VAL A 55 2.63 -4.98 -6.94
CA VAL A 55 3.24 -3.88 -6.19
C VAL A 55 3.51 -4.27 -4.74
N VAL A 56 4.58 -3.73 -4.16
CA VAL A 56 4.95 -3.94 -2.76
C VAL A 56 4.71 -2.67 -1.95
N ILE A 57 4.16 -2.84 -0.76
CA ILE A 57 3.93 -1.78 0.23
C ILE A 57 4.50 -2.17 1.59
N GLY A 58 4.86 -1.18 2.40
CA GLY A 58 5.43 -1.40 3.73
C GLY A 58 5.85 -0.11 4.42
N GLU A 59 6.09 -0.19 5.73
CA GLU A 59 6.38 1.00 6.56
C GLU A 59 7.76 1.63 6.28
N ASN A 60 8.70 0.89 5.71
CA ASN A 60 10.08 1.34 5.43
C ASN A 60 10.42 1.14 3.95
N MET A 61 10.67 2.25 3.24
CA MET A 61 10.93 2.21 1.78
C MET A 61 12.19 1.44 1.40
N ARG A 62 13.23 1.43 2.25
CA ARG A 62 14.43 0.62 2.00
C ARG A 62 14.09 -0.87 2.01
N ARG A 63 13.28 -1.32 2.99
CA ARG A 63 12.78 -2.71 3.06
C ARG A 63 11.89 -3.04 1.86
N VAL A 64 11.01 -2.12 1.49
CA VAL A 64 10.12 -2.25 0.32
C VAL A 64 10.92 -2.41 -0.96
N GLU A 65 11.93 -1.57 -1.18
CA GLU A 65 12.80 -1.65 -2.35
C GLU A 65 13.60 -2.95 -2.37
N THR A 66 14.25 -3.31 -1.25
CA THR A 66 15.00 -4.57 -1.16
C THR A 66 14.13 -5.78 -1.47
N TYR A 67 12.89 -5.83 -0.96
CA TYR A 67 11.98 -6.94 -1.20
C TYR A 67 11.46 -6.97 -2.64
N ALA A 68 11.04 -5.82 -3.17
CA ALA A 68 10.44 -5.74 -4.51
C ALA A 68 11.41 -6.05 -5.64
N ARG A 69 12.71 -5.75 -5.46
CA ARG A 69 13.76 -5.95 -6.47
C ARG A 69 14.31 -7.38 -6.52
N ARG A 70 13.87 -8.26 -5.62
CA ARG A 70 14.27 -9.67 -5.68
C ARG A 70 13.81 -10.31 -7.01
N PRO A 71 14.67 -11.11 -7.68
CA PRO A 71 14.34 -11.71 -8.97
C PRO A 71 13.03 -12.50 -8.99
N GLU A 72 12.74 -13.22 -7.91
CA GLU A 72 11.55 -14.05 -7.73
C GLU A 72 10.27 -13.26 -7.45
N ILE A 73 10.39 -12.01 -6.99
CA ILE A 73 9.26 -11.13 -6.70
C ILE A 73 8.98 -10.20 -7.88
N GLY A 74 10.03 -9.54 -8.40
CA GLY A 74 9.95 -8.70 -9.59
C GLY A 74 8.83 -7.65 -9.55
N ALA A 75 8.61 -6.99 -8.42
CA ALA A 75 7.46 -6.11 -8.19
C ALA A 75 7.78 -4.62 -8.39
N GLY A 76 6.73 -3.81 -8.53
CA GLY A 76 6.82 -2.35 -8.52
C GLY A 76 6.66 -1.77 -7.11
N ILE A 77 7.14 -0.54 -6.92
CA ILE A 77 7.02 0.21 -5.65
C ILE A 77 6.57 1.64 -5.94
N ILE A 78 6.00 2.34 -4.96
CA ILE A 78 5.45 3.69 -5.18
C ILE A 78 6.43 4.67 -5.87
N THR A 79 7.74 4.55 -5.60
CA THR A 79 8.77 5.42 -6.19
C THR A 79 8.99 5.19 -7.69
N ASP A 80 8.48 4.09 -8.26
CA ASP A 80 8.45 3.87 -9.70
C ASP A 80 7.40 4.76 -10.40
N TRP A 81 6.44 5.33 -9.65
CA TRP A 81 5.39 6.23 -10.14
C TRP A 81 5.50 7.66 -9.60
N ILE A 82 5.89 7.81 -8.34
CA ILE A 82 5.95 9.08 -7.63
C ILE A 82 7.36 9.25 -7.08
N PRO A 83 8.19 10.14 -7.66
CA PRO A 83 9.53 10.40 -7.14
C PRO A 83 9.50 10.74 -5.64
N SER A 84 10.46 10.26 -4.86
CA SER A 84 10.45 10.40 -3.39
C SER A 84 10.29 11.86 -2.91
N ARG A 85 10.88 12.82 -3.65
CA ARG A 85 10.78 14.26 -3.37
C ARG A 85 9.36 14.83 -3.55
N GLU A 86 8.52 14.15 -4.31
CA GLU A 86 7.17 14.55 -4.65
C GLU A 86 6.12 13.73 -3.89
N TRP A 87 6.55 12.81 -3.04
CA TRP A 87 5.68 11.94 -2.28
C TRP A 87 4.86 12.75 -1.26
N THR A 88 3.55 12.51 -1.25
CA THR A 88 2.65 12.98 -0.20
C THR A 88 1.70 11.85 0.18
N LEU A 89 1.06 11.98 1.35
CA LEU A 89 0.07 11.00 1.79
C LEU A 89 -1.09 10.87 0.79
N GLU A 90 -1.54 11.99 0.23
CA GLU A 90 -2.62 12.05 -0.75
C GLU A 90 -2.26 11.32 -2.04
N LYS A 91 -1.03 11.54 -2.55
CA LYS A 91 -0.54 10.84 -3.73
C LYS A 91 -0.38 9.34 -3.48
N ASN A 92 0.05 8.94 -2.29
CA ASN A 92 0.11 7.55 -1.89
C ASN A 92 -1.29 6.88 -1.89
N ILE A 93 -2.30 7.55 -1.33
CA ILE A 93 -3.70 7.07 -1.37
C ILE A 93 -4.18 6.93 -2.81
N ALA A 94 -3.93 7.93 -3.66
CA ALA A 94 -4.33 7.93 -5.06
C ALA A 94 -3.68 6.75 -5.81
N TRP A 95 -2.39 6.52 -5.57
CA TRP A 95 -1.65 5.40 -6.13
C TRP A 95 -2.23 4.05 -5.70
N ILE A 96 -2.44 3.81 -4.40
CA ILE A 96 -3.06 2.54 -3.91
C ILE A 96 -4.42 2.29 -4.56
N ARG A 97 -5.28 3.30 -4.62
CA ARG A 97 -6.60 3.18 -5.26
C ARG A 97 -6.49 2.89 -6.75
N GLN A 98 -5.48 3.44 -7.42
CA GLN A 98 -5.21 3.11 -8.81
C GLN A 98 -4.78 1.65 -8.95
N MET A 99 -3.82 1.17 -8.14
CA MET A 99 -3.38 -0.23 -8.18
C MET A 99 -4.55 -1.20 -7.92
N MET A 100 -5.46 -0.86 -7.00
CA MET A 100 -6.67 -1.63 -6.73
C MET A 100 -7.62 -1.68 -7.94
N ARG A 101 -7.90 -0.53 -8.57
CA ARG A 101 -8.78 -0.43 -9.75
C ARG A 101 -8.21 -1.14 -10.98
N GLU A 102 -6.89 -1.09 -11.15
CA GLU A 102 -6.20 -1.84 -12.19
C GLU A 102 -6.23 -3.36 -11.95
N GLY A 103 -6.59 -3.81 -10.74
CA GLY A 103 -6.59 -5.24 -10.41
C GLY A 103 -5.18 -5.80 -10.18
N ARG A 104 -4.24 -4.99 -9.70
CA ARG A 104 -2.89 -5.46 -9.39
C ARG A 104 -2.84 -6.18 -8.06
N ARG A 105 -2.03 -7.24 -7.98
CA ARG A 105 -1.68 -7.86 -6.68
C ARG A 105 -0.87 -6.88 -5.83
N VAL A 106 -1.28 -6.71 -4.58
CA VAL A 106 -0.64 -5.82 -3.60
C VAL A 106 -0.02 -6.66 -2.49
N ILE A 107 1.30 -6.66 -2.42
CA ILE A 107 2.10 -7.42 -1.47
C ILE A 107 2.49 -6.52 -0.30
N ASP A 108 1.98 -6.80 0.90
CA ASP A 108 2.26 -6.04 2.12
C ASP A 108 3.35 -6.73 2.95
N ILE A 109 4.51 -6.08 3.04
CA ILE A 109 5.67 -6.54 3.83
C ILE A 109 5.70 -5.98 5.26
N GLY A 110 4.64 -5.28 5.64
CA GLY A 110 4.35 -5.03 7.03
C GLY A 110 4.95 -3.77 7.63
N PRO A 111 4.71 -3.61 8.93
CA PRO A 111 5.48 -2.72 9.78
C PRO A 111 6.99 -2.95 9.72
N ASP A 112 7.75 -1.94 10.11
CA ASP A 112 9.17 -2.11 10.44
C ASP A 112 9.28 -2.50 11.92
N PHE A 113 9.30 -3.82 12.18
CA PHE A 113 9.32 -4.35 13.54
C PHE A 113 10.64 -4.05 14.26
N ASN A 114 11.78 -4.03 13.55
CA ASN A 114 13.06 -3.65 14.13
C ASN A 114 13.02 -2.21 14.63
N ARG A 115 12.50 -1.28 13.82
CA ARG A 115 12.33 0.11 14.22
C ARG A 115 11.35 0.27 15.38
N ARG A 116 10.28 -0.53 15.43
CA ARG A 116 9.31 -0.53 16.53
C ARG A 116 9.91 -1.05 17.84
N LEU A 117 10.72 -2.10 17.77
CA LEU A 117 11.43 -2.66 18.92
C LEU A 117 12.46 -1.68 19.46
N ASP A 118 13.29 -1.10 18.59
CA ASP A 118 14.28 -0.07 18.97
C ASP A 118 13.60 1.09 19.70
N ARG A 119 12.51 1.63 19.11
CA ARG A 119 11.72 2.69 19.77
C ARG A 119 11.20 2.27 21.14
N PHE A 120 10.68 1.05 21.27
CA PHE A 120 10.19 0.55 22.55
C PHE A 120 11.31 0.49 23.60
N LEU A 121 12.50 -0.01 23.23
CA LEU A 121 13.65 -0.09 24.12
C LEU A 121 14.15 1.31 24.53
N ARG A 122 14.20 2.27 23.59
CA ARG A 122 14.58 3.66 23.86
C ARG A 122 13.61 4.36 24.83
N LEU A 123 12.29 4.19 24.61
CA LEU A 123 11.27 4.68 25.54
C LEU A 123 11.41 4.07 26.95
N ARG A 124 11.75 2.77 27.03
CA ARG A 124 11.99 2.10 28.31
C ARG A 124 13.23 2.63 29.04
N ARG A 125 14.20 3.20 28.30
CA ARG A 125 15.37 3.90 28.86
C ARG A 125 15.10 5.37 29.21
N GLY A 126 13.87 5.85 29.02
CA GLY A 126 13.49 7.25 29.30
C GLY A 126 13.96 8.23 28.23
N GLU A 127 14.40 7.76 27.07
CA GLU A 127 14.79 8.62 25.96
C GLU A 127 13.56 9.28 25.33
N GLN A 128 13.67 10.55 24.94
CA GLN A 128 12.68 11.17 24.05
C GLN A 128 12.83 10.57 22.66
N VAL A 129 11.75 9.96 22.16
CA VAL A 129 11.70 9.39 20.81
C VAL A 129 10.54 10.01 20.08
N GLU A 130 10.82 10.67 18.95
CA GLU A 130 9.78 11.21 18.09
C GLU A 130 8.81 10.10 17.64
N GLU A 131 7.53 10.47 17.52
CA GLU A 131 6.54 9.57 16.95
C GLU A 131 6.80 9.46 15.45
N ILE A 132 7.40 8.34 15.03
CA ILE A 132 7.55 8.06 13.61
C ILE A 132 6.14 7.77 13.09
N ALA A 133 5.61 8.72 12.33
CA ALA A 133 4.25 8.66 11.80
C ALA A 133 4.10 7.42 10.90
N SER A 134 3.56 6.34 11.47
CA SER A 134 3.06 5.17 10.74
C SER A 134 1.70 5.45 10.07
N SER A 135 1.36 6.74 9.90
CA SER A 135 0.07 7.21 9.41
C SER A 135 -0.19 6.75 7.98
N ALA A 136 0.83 6.80 7.10
CA ALA A 136 0.74 6.33 5.72
C ALA A 136 0.44 4.82 5.66
N TYR A 137 1.25 4.00 6.31
CA TYR A 137 1.08 2.54 6.34
C TYR A 137 -0.27 2.11 6.97
N ASN A 138 -0.67 2.72 8.08
CA ASN A 138 -1.95 2.41 8.71
C ASN A 138 -3.15 2.84 7.84
N LEU A 139 -2.97 3.81 6.95
CA LEU A 139 -4.00 4.22 6.01
C LEU A 139 -4.07 3.27 4.82
N GLU A 140 -2.93 2.89 4.23
CA GLU A 140 -2.83 1.87 3.18
C GLU A 140 -3.56 0.58 3.58
N ARG A 141 -3.29 0.08 4.80
CA ARG A 141 -3.96 -1.10 5.34
C ARG A 141 -5.47 -0.96 5.48
N ARG A 142 -5.95 0.24 5.79
CA ARG A 142 -7.39 0.52 5.89
C ARG A 142 -8.03 0.52 4.50
N LEU A 143 -7.34 1.07 3.50
CA LEU A 143 -7.80 1.09 2.11
C LEU A 143 -7.86 -0.30 1.48
N LEU A 144 -6.87 -1.16 1.79
CA LEU A 144 -6.75 -2.50 1.23
C LEU A 144 -7.60 -3.55 1.95
N LYS A 145 -8.34 -3.18 2.99
CA LYS A 145 -9.19 -4.10 3.73
C LYS A 145 -10.28 -4.65 2.80
N GLY A 146 -10.33 -5.98 2.65
CA GLY A 146 -11.29 -6.66 1.78
C GLY A 146 -10.90 -6.69 0.30
N TYR A 147 -9.74 -6.15 -0.07
CA TYR A 147 -9.26 -6.25 -1.45
C TYR A 147 -8.83 -7.68 -1.77
N PRO A 148 -9.41 -8.35 -2.79
CA PRO A 148 -9.19 -9.78 -3.02
C PRO A 148 -7.77 -10.13 -3.45
N LEU A 149 -7.02 -9.18 -4.01
CA LEU A 149 -5.62 -9.37 -4.44
C LEU A 149 -4.61 -8.79 -3.45
N TYR A 150 -5.03 -8.58 -2.20
CA TYR A 150 -4.14 -8.21 -1.10
C TYR A 150 -3.44 -9.46 -0.53
N GLU A 151 -2.12 -9.41 -0.45
CA GLU A 151 -1.28 -10.48 0.03
C GLU A 151 -0.41 -10.00 1.19
N ARG A 152 -0.63 -10.57 2.37
CA ARG A 152 0.19 -10.27 3.55
C ARG A 152 1.41 -11.19 3.58
N ARG A 153 2.62 -10.63 3.55
CA ARG A 153 3.89 -11.37 3.58
C ARG A 153 4.66 -11.34 4.90
N TYR A 154 4.17 -10.60 5.90
CA TYR A 154 4.79 -10.55 7.23
C TYR A 154 4.07 -11.43 8.25
N PHE A 155 4.85 -11.98 9.17
CA PHE A 155 4.38 -12.54 10.43
C PHE A 155 4.40 -11.48 11.52
N ARG A 156 3.47 -11.60 12.47
CA ARG A 156 3.36 -10.70 13.61
C ARG A 156 3.24 -11.50 14.89
N PHE A 157 4.20 -11.31 15.78
CA PHE A 157 4.28 -11.93 17.11
C PHE A 157 4.07 -10.83 18.16
N GLY A 158 2.82 -10.42 18.36
CA GLY A 158 2.48 -9.36 19.30
C GLY A 158 2.65 -7.94 18.74
N LYS A 159 2.87 -6.95 19.62
CA LYS A 159 2.89 -5.53 19.24
C LYS A 159 4.21 -5.09 18.59
N TRP A 160 5.33 -5.62 19.09
CA TRP A 160 6.67 -5.12 18.79
C TRP A 160 7.50 -6.07 17.93
N PHE A 161 7.08 -7.33 17.80
CA PHE A 161 7.85 -8.36 17.10
C PHE A 161 7.10 -8.92 15.89
N GLY A 162 7.86 -9.28 14.87
CA GLY A 162 7.38 -9.73 13.59
C GLY A 162 8.42 -9.47 12.51
N GLY A 163 8.07 -9.80 11.28
CA GLY A 163 8.93 -9.60 10.12
C GLY A 163 8.50 -10.44 8.95
N VAL A 164 9.19 -10.27 7.84
CA VAL A 164 9.01 -11.01 6.60
C VAL A 164 10.10 -12.07 6.54
N PRO A 165 9.74 -13.37 6.39
CA PRO A 165 10.72 -14.41 6.15
C PRO A 165 11.63 -14.05 4.98
N GLU A 166 12.90 -14.42 5.08
CA GLU A 166 13.93 -14.17 4.08
C GLU A 166 14.32 -12.69 3.93
N LEU A 167 13.65 -11.75 4.61
CA LEU A 167 14.00 -10.32 4.64
C LEU A 167 14.48 -9.88 6.02
N ASP A 168 13.74 -10.26 7.07
CA ASP A 168 14.03 -9.85 8.44
C ASP A 168 14.60 -11.00 9.30
N PHE A 169 14.41 -12.26 8.90
CA PHE A 169 14.98 -13.47 9.51
C PHE A 169 14.85 -14.69 8.59
#